data_AF-A0A7U7GCT0-F1
#
_entry.id   AF-A0A7U7GCT0-F1
#
_cell.length_a   1.000
_cell.length_b   1.000
_cell.length_c   1.000
_cell.angle_alpha   90.00
_cell.angle_beta   90.00
_cell.angle_gamma   90.00
#
_symmetry.space_group_name_H-M   'P 1'
#
loop_
_entity.id
_entity.type
_entity.pdbx_description
1 polymer ?
#
loop_
_entity_poly.entity_id
_entity_poly.type
_entity_poly.pdbx_seq_one_letter_code
_entity_poly.pdbx_strand_id
1 'polypeptide(L)'
;MTARKIQKWLESIIKVKRIQEALENALINDSKMRYELYEYELEEHLDYWKSSMIMDKDDFVFAVTVRRNDVTMALDIAMLLIEKSEEAYINESARERLKELWKNAYSNNIKMLAPQFAKQINSGEIAFTGVKTSDTFKA
;
A
#
# COMPACT_ATOMS: atom_id res chain seq x y z
N MET A 1 -13.83 -7.79 -30.32
CA MET A 1 -13.87 -8.18 -28.88
C MET A 1 -15.30 -8.63 -28.56
N THR A 2 -15.53 -9.73 -27.83
CA THR A 2 -16.91 -10.20 -27.55
C THR A 2 -17.56 -9.40 -26.40
N ALA A 3 -18.89 -9.35 -26.33
CA ALA A 3 -19.62 -8.66 -25.25
C ALA A 3 -19.14 -9.09 -23.85
N ARG A 4 -18.92 -10.41 -23.66
CA ARG A 4 -18.37 -10.97 -22.41
C ARG A 4 -16.96 -10.46 -22.09
N LYS A 5 -16.10 -10.26 -23.10
CA LYS A 5 -14.76 -9.71 -22.91
C LYS A 5 -14.81 -8.23 -22.54
N ILE A 6 -15.71 -7.45 -23.16
CA ILE A 6 -15.93 -6.04 -22.83
C ILE A 6 -16.41 -5.90 -21.39
N GLN A 7 -17.38 -6.72 -20.96
CA GLN A 7 -17.91 -6.68 -19.60
C GLN A 7 -16.83 -6.96 -18.54
N LYS A 8 -16.04 -8.03 -18.71
CA LYS A 8 -14.93 -8.34 -17.79
C LYS A 8 -13.90 -7.22 -17.72
N TRP A 9 -13.61 -6.58 -18.85
CA TRP A 9 -12.69 -5.45 -18.90
C TRP A 9 -13.23 -4.23 -18.14
N LEU A 10 -14.52 -3.90 -18.31
CA LEU A 10 -15.18 -2.83 -17.56
C LEU A 10 -15.21 -3.11 -16.05
N GLU A 11 -15.55 -4.34 -15.65
CA GLU A 11 -15.54 -4.77 -14.23
C GLU A 11 -14.14 -4.60 -13.62
N SER A 12 -13.09 -4.97 -14.36
CA SER A 12 -11.71 -4.78 -13.92
C SER A 12 -11.35 -3.30 -13.74
N ILE A 13 -11.76 -2.42 -14.66
CA ILE A 13 -11.48 -0.98 -14.56
C ILE A 13 -12.18 -0.39 -13.34
N ILE A 14 -13.45 -0.72 -13.12
CA ILE A 14 -14.22 -0.25 -11.98
C ILE A 14 -13.57 -0.73 -10.68
N LYS A 15 -13.12 -1.99 -10.63
CA LYS A 15 -12.44 -2.53 -9.44
C LYS A 15 -11.13 -1.82 -9.14
N VAL A 16 -10.29 -1.57 -10.14
CA VAL A 16 -9.04 -0.79 -9.97
C VAL A 16 -9.35 0.60 -9.40
N LYS A 17 -10.34 1.30 -9.94
CA LYS A 17 -10.72 2.63 -9.45
C LYS A 17 -11.17 2.61 -7.98
N ARG A 18 -11.98 1.62 -7.59
CA ARG A 18 -12.43 1.45 -6.20
C ARG A 18 -11.29 1.15 -5.24
N ILE A 19 -10.32 0.34 -5.65
CA ILE A 19 -9.13 0.06 -4.84
C ILE A 19 -8.30 1.33 -4.68
N GLN A 20 -8.10 2.10 -5.75
CA GLN A 20 -7.37 3.37 -5.69
C GLN A 20 -8.05 4.34 -4.71
N GLU A 21 -9.37 4.53 -4.81
CA GLU A 21 -10.13 5.39 -3.89
C GLU A 21 -10.03 4.91 -2.42
N ALA A 22 -10.04 3.60 -2.18
CA ALA A 22 -9.86 3.03 -0.85
C ALA A 22 -8.46 3.30 -0.28
N LEU A 23 -7.42 3.15 -1.10
CA LEU A 23 -6.05 3.50 -0.72
C LEU A 23 -5.91 4.99 -0.39
N GLU A 24 -6.44 5.87 -1.24
CA GLU A 24 -6.42 7.32 -1.00
C GLU A 24 -7.18 7.69 0.29
N ASN A 25 -8.32 7.06 0.56
CA ASN A 25 -9.06 7.30 1.79
C ASN A 25 -8.32 6.83 3.05
N ALA A 26 -7.69 5.65 3.00
CA ALA A 26 -6.92 5.11 4.11
C ALA A 26 -5.63 5.91 4.38
N LEU A 27 -4.93 6.30 3.32
CA LEU A 27 -3.59 6.89 3.43
C LEU A 27 -3.63 8.42 3.52
N ILE A 28 -4.54 9.09 2.81
CA ILE A 28 -4.62 10.56 2.78
C ILE A 28 -5.71 11.08 3.72
N ASN A 29 -6.89 10.44 3.73
CA ASN A 29 -8.06 10.92 4.48
C ASN A 29 -8.25 10.23 5.84
N ASP A 30 -7.18 9.59 6.35
CA ASP A 30 -7.11 8.98 7.68
C ASP A 30 -8.19 7.95 8.02
N SER A 31 -8.77 7.29 7.00
CA SER A 31 -9.71 6.19 7.23
C SER A 31 -9.03 5.04 7.98
N LYS A 32 -9.82 4.32 8.79
CA LYS A 32 -9.31 3.22 9.61
C LYS A 32 -8.87 2.03 8.76
N MET A 33 -7.73 1.47 9.13
CA MET A 33 -7.21 0.22 8.58
C MET A 33 -7.55 -0.95 9.52
N ARG A 34 -7.48 -2.18 9.01
CA ARG A 34 -7.87 -3.39 9.73
C ARG A 34 -6.64 -4.19 10.12
N TYR A 35 -6.50 -4.48 11.40
CA TYR A 35 -5.36 -5.23 11.91
C TYR A 35 -5.40 -6.69 11.49
N GLU A 36 -6.59 -7.28 11.47
CA GLU A 36 -6.78 -8.69 11.08
C GLU A 36 -6.37 -8.94 9.63
N LEU A 37 -6.46 -7.91 8.77
CA LEU A 37 -6.00 -7.99 7.39
C LEU A 37 -4.47 -7.92 7.29
N TYR A 38 -3.79 -7.24 8.22
CA TYR A 38 -2.34 -7.29 8.33
C TYR A 38 -1.87 -8.69 8.73
N GLU A 39 -2.45 -9.27 9.77
CA GLU A 39 -2.11 -10.63 10.23
C GLU A 39 -2.31 -11.65 9.10
N TYR A 40 -3.38 -11.50 8.32
CA TYR A 40 -3.72 -12.45 7.27
C TYR A 40 -2.88 -12.30 5.98
N GLU A 41 -2.49 -11.10 5.56
CA GLU A 41 -1.85 -10.87 4.25
C GLU A 41 -0.40 -10.39 4.31
N LEU A 42 0.03 -9.78 5.40
CA LEU A 42 1.29 -9.03 5.42
C LEU A 42 2.32 -9.59 6.40
N GLU A 43 1.87 -10.16 7.53
CA GLU A 43 2.76 -10.63 8.59
C GLU A 43 3.75 -11.70 8.11
N GLU A 44 3.30 -12.66 7.31
CA GLU A 44 4.15 -13.75 6.81
C GLU A 44 5.27 -13.30 5.85
N HIS A 45 5.20 -12.07 5.33
CA HIS A 45 6.17 -11.53 4.37
C HIS A 45 7.23 -10.62 5.01
N LEU A 46 7.18 -10.40 6.33
CA LEU A 46 8.10 -9.52 7.06
C LEU A 46 9.58 -9.82 6.75
N ASP A 47 9.99 -11.08 6.90
CA ASP A 47 11.39 -11.48 6.73
C ASP A 47 11.88 -11.32 5.28
N TYR A 48 10.98 -11.57 4.32
CA TYR A 48 11.26 -11.36 2.90
C TYR A 48 11.51 -9.87 2.60
N TRP A 49 10.63 -8.97 3.08
CA TRP A 49 10.78 -7.55 2.81
C TRP A 49 11.96 -6.92 3.55
N LYS A 50 12.27 -7.38 4.77
CA LYS A 50 13.52 -7.00 5.46
C LYS A 50 14.74 -7.36 4.62
N SER A 51 14.78 -8.57 4.10
CA SER A 51 15.89 -9.04 3.25
C SER A 51 15.99 -8.23 1.96
N SER A 52 14.87 -7.97 1.28
CA SER A 52 14.82 -7.15 0.06
C SER A 52 15.34 -5.73 0.30
N MET A 53 14.90 -5.08 1.38
CA MET A 53 15.32 -3.72 1.74
C MET A 53 16.85 -3.62 1.93
N ILE A 54 17.45 -4.62 2.60
CA ILE A 54 18.90 -4.69 2.81
C ILE A 54 19.64 -4.87 1.48
N MET A 55 19.15 -5.78 0.63
CA MET A 55 19.75 -6.06 -0.69
C MET A 55 19.72 -4.82 -1.59
N ASP A 56 18.57 -4.15 -1.64
CA ASP A 56 18.35 -3.01 -2.52
C ASP A 56 18.91 -1.72 -1.92
N LYS A 57 19.29 -1.71 -0.63
CA LYS A 57 19.77 -0.53 0.13
C LYS A 57 18.71 0.57 0.20
N ASP A 58 17.47 0.19 0.46
CA ASP A 58 16.36 1.11 0.64
C ASP A 58 16.32 1.64 2.08
N ASP A 59 15.93 2.90 2.26
CA ASP A 59 15.80 3.53 3.58
C ASP A 59 14.62 2.98 4.37
N PHE A 60 13.56 2.64 3.66
CA PHE A 60 12.42 1.91 4.18
C PHE A 60 11.68 1.21 3.04
N VAL A 61 10.90 0.20 3.40
CA VAL A 61 9.92 -0.45 2.52
C VAL A 61 8.55 -0.26 3.14
N PHE A 62 7.53 -0.08 2.31
CA PHE A 62 6.15 -0.23 2.78
C PHE A 62 5.30 -1.03 1.79
N ALA A 63 4.35 -1.75 2.36
CA ALA A 63 3.40 -2.60 1.65
C ALA A 63 1.97 -2.21 2.04
N VAL A 64 1.05 -2.34 1.09
CA VAL A 64 -0.39 -2.13 1.28
C VAL A 64 -1.18 -3.24 0.61
N THR A 65 -2.28 -3.63 1.23
CA THR A 65 -3.23 -4.59 0.67
C THR A 65 -4.66 -4.09 0.86
N VAL A 66 -5.54 -4.50 -0.04
CA VAL A 66 -6.97 -4.18 0.02
C VAL A 66 -7.76 -5.46 -0.26
N ARG A 67 -8.59 -5.85 0.70
CA ARG A 67 -9.52 -6.98 0.57
C ARG A 67 -10.95 -6.48 0.68
N ARG A 68 -11.86 -7.14 -0.02
CA ARG A 68 -13.29 -6.93 0.18
C ARG A 68 -13.73 -7.72 1.41
N ASN A 69 -14.43 -7.07 2.32
CA ASN A 69 -15.10 -7.71 3.42
C ASN A 69 -16.34 -8.45 2.91
N ASP A 70 -16.44 -9.76 3.13
CA ASP A 70 -17.55 -10.57 2.61
C ASP A 70 -18.90 -10.28 3.29
N VAL A 71 -18.87 -9.68 4.50
CA VAL A 71 -20.07 -9.34 5.26
C VAL A 71 -20.55 -7.92 4.94
N THR A 72 -19.69 -6.92 5.09
CA THR A 72 -20.06 -5.51 4.90
C THR A 72 -20.01 -5.08 3.43
N MET A 73 -19.38 -5.90 2.57
CA MET A 73 -19.11 -5.61 1.17
C MET A 73 -18.19 -4.39 0.95
N ALA A 74 -17.68 -3.78 2.03
CA ALA A 74 -16.72 -2.69 2.03
C ALA A 74 -15.30 -3.19 1.72
N LEU A 75 -14.39 -2.27 1.45
CA LEU A 75 -12.97 -2.58 1.27
C LEU A 75 -12.25 -2.33 2.60
N ASP A 76 -11.64 -3.38 3.12
CA ASP A 76 -10.71 -3.32 4.25
C ASP A 76 -9.29 -3.11 3.70
N ILE A 77 -8.48 -2.34 4.42
CA ILE A 77 -7.13 -1.95 4.03
C ILE A 77 -6.18 -2.27 5.17
N ALA A 78 -4.98 -2.76 4.86
CA ALA A 78 -3.88 -2.88 5.80
C ALA A 78 -2.59 -2.32 5.19
N MET A 79 -1.71 -1.84 6.07
CA MET A 79 -0.42 -1.28 5.70
C MET A 79 0.66 -1.80 6.66
N LEU A 80 1.85 -2.03 6.11
CA LEU A 80 3.07 -2.31 6.85
C LEU A 80 4.16 -1.37 6.35
N LEU A 81 4.97 -0.83 7.26
CA LEU A 81 6.20 -0.11 6.95
C LEU A 81 7.35 -0.70 7.76
N ILE A 82 8.49 -0.93 7.12
CA ILE A 82 9.71 -1.42 7.74
C ILE A 82 10.83 -0.44 7.44
N GLU A 83 11.56 -0.02 8.47
CA GLU A 83 12.74 0.85 8.33
C GLU A 83 14.05 0.05 8.38
N LYS A 84 15.14 0.66 7.92
CA LYS A 84 16.51 0.12 8.05
C LYS A 84 16.90 -0.34 9.45
N SER A 85 16.29 0.21 10.50
CA SER A 85 16.47 -0.23 11.90
C SER A 85 15.84 -1.60 12.19
N GLU A 86 15.18 -2.21 11.19
CA GLU A 86 14.31 -3.38 11.27
C GLU A 86 13.02 -3.16 12.08
N GLU A 87 12.76 -1.93 12.52
CA GLU A 87 11.51 -1.56 13.17
C GLU A 87 10.36 -1.63 12.16
N ALA A 88 9.27 -2.27 12.59
CA ALA A 88 8.07 -2.47 11.80
C ALA A 88 6.90 -1.69 12.40
N TYR A 89 6.21 -0.94 11.56
CA TYR A 89 5.03 -0.16 11.89
C TYR A 89 3.83 -0.71 11.12
N ILE A 90 2.66 -0.72 11.76
CA ILE A 90 1.46 -1.39 11.23
C ILE A 90 0.31 -0.39 11.17
N ASN A 91 -0.42 -0.42 10.06
CA ASN A 91 -1.63 0.36 9.83
C ASN A 91 -1.45 1.85 10.15
N GLU A 92 -2.20 2.40 11.11
CA GLU A 92 -2.14 3.82 11.44
C GLU A 92 -0.73 4.25 11.87
N SER A 93 0.01 3.44 12.63
CA SER A 93 1.38 3.81 13.00
C SER A 93 2.31 3.81 11.78
N ALA A 94 2.11 2.89 10.82
CA ALA A 94 2.83 2.88 9.55
C ALA A 94 2.54 4.13 8.71
N ARG A 95 1.26 4.54 8.66
CA ARG A 95 0.83 5.74 7.94
C ARG A 95 1.43 7.00 8.55
N GLU A 96 1.36 7.16 9.87
CA GLU A 96 1.94 8.31 10.54
C GLU A 96 3.45 8.35 10.37
N ARG A 97 4.13 7.20 10.47
CA ARG A 97 5.56 7.13 10.20
C ARG A 97 5.93 7.50 8.76
N LEU A 98 5.15 7.04 7.79
CA LEU A 98 5.35 7.39 6.38
C LEU A 98 5.14 8.90 6.13
N LYS A 99 4.17 9.53 6.82
CA LYS A 99 3.98 10.99 6.79
C LYS A 99 5.20 11.73 7.34
N GLU A 100 5.80 11.25 8.43
CA GLU A 100 7.03 11.84 9.00
C GLU A 100 8.22 11.73 8.04
N LEU A 101 8.40 10.57 7.42
CA LEU A 101 9.49 10.29 6.48
C LEU A 101 9.39 11.16 5.22
N TRP A 102 8.19 11.28 4.63
CA TRP A 102 7.98 12.04 3.39
C TRP A 102 7.63 13.51 3.59
N LYS A 103 7.20 13.91 4.78
CA LYS A 103 6.80 15.29 5.12
C LYS A 103 5.84 15.85 4.06
N ASN A 104 6.18 16.99 3.47
CA ASN A 104 5.37 17.69 2.47
C ASN A 104 5.19 16.90 1.16
N ALA A 105 6.01 15.88 0.90
CA ALA A 105 5.89 15.04 -0.30
C ALA A 105 4.84 13.93 -0.14
N TYR A 106 4.38 13.65 1.08
CA TYR A 106 3.54 12.49 1.40
C TYR A 106 2.32 12.35 0.47
N SER A 107 1.44 13.35 0.45
CA SER A 107 0.18 13.27 -0.29
C SER A 107 0.39 13.16 -1.80
N ASN A 108 1.43 13.81 -2.34
CA ASN A 108 1.75 13.73 -3.77
C ASN A 108 2.33 12.36 -4.14
N ASN A 109 3.20 11.79 -3.29
CA ASN A 109 3.74 10.45 -3.47
C ASN A 109 2.64 9.39 -3.44
N ILE A 110 1.71 9.46 -2.48
CA ILE A 110 0.57 8.53 -2.43
C ILE A 110 -0.31 8.64 -3.67
N LYS A 111 -0.66 9.85 -4.12
CA LYS A 111 -1.45 10.05 -5.35
C LYS A 111 -0.76 9.48 -6.60
N MET A 112 0.57 9.53 -6.63
CA MET A 112 1.36 8.97 -7.73
C MET A 112 1.42 7.44 -7.68
N LEU A 113 1.53 6.85 -6.49
CA LEU A 113 1.67 5.40 -6.30
C LEU A 113 0.33 4.65 -6.31
N ALA A 114 -0.74 5.24 -5.78
CA ALA A 114 -2.04 4.57 -5.62
C ALA A 114 -2.60 3.95 -6.91
N PRO A 115 -2.49 4.57 -8.12
CA PRO A 115 -2.96 3.95 -9.35
C PRO A 115 -2.18 2.67 -9.72
N GLN A 116 -0.89 2.60 -9.42
CA GLN A 116 -0.07 1.40 -9.67
C GLN A 116 -0.40 0.31 -8.65
N PHE A 117 -0.47 0.67 -7.37
CA PHE A 117 -0.84 -0.27 -6.30
C PHE A 117 -2.22 -0.87 -6.54
N ALA A 118 -3.19 -0.07 -6.97
CA ALA A 118 -4.51 -0.56 -7.30
C ALA A 118 -4.52 -1.59 -8.43
N LYS A 119 -3.62 -1.47 -9.42
CA LYS A 119 -3.47 -2.45 -10.50
C LYS A 119 -2.86 -3.76 -9.99
N GLN A 120 -1.81 -3.67 -9.17
CA GLN A 120 -1.14 -4.84 -8.54
C GLN A 120 -2.12 -5.61 -7.64
N ILE A 121 -2.83 -4.91 -6.77
CA ILE A 121 -3.82 -5.54 -5.89
C ILE A 121 -4.94 -6.18 -6.71
N ASN A 122 -5.37 -5.53 -7.81
CA ASN A 122 -6.37 -6.11 -8.68
C ASN A 122 -5.88 -7.36 -9.45
N SER A 123 -4.58 -7.48 -9.75
CA SER A 123 -3.98 -8.69 -10.31
C SER A 123 -3.74 -9.80 -9.28
N GLY A 124 -3.97 -9.53 -7.99
CA GLY A 124 -3.78 -10.49 -6.91
C GLY A 124 -2.38 -10.45 -6.30
N GLU A 125 -1.62 -9.40 -6.56
CA GLU A 125 -0.31 -9.15 -5.96
C GLU A 125 -0.44 -8.28 -4.70
N ILE A 126 0.54 -8.38 -3.79
CA ILE A 126 0.71 -7.41 -2.71
C ILE A 126 1.43 -6.20 -3.29
N ALA A 127 0.84 -5.02 -3.13
CA ALA A 127 1.48 -3.78 -3.53
C ALA A 127 2.52 -3.38 -2.50
N PHE A 128 3.78 -3.29 -2.92
CA PHE A 128 4.87 -2.83 -2.05
C PHE A 128 5.85 -1.95 -2.84
N THR A 129 6.60 -1.11 -2.14
CA THR A 129 7.71 -0.35 -2.71
C THR A 129 8.81 -0.13 -1.68
N GLY A 130 10.05 -0.25 -2.13
CA GLY A 130 11.22 0.28 -1.44
C GLY A 130 11.42 1.75 -1.79
N VAL A 131 11.93 2.52 -0.83
CA VAL A 131 12.13 3.96 -0.98
C VAL A 131 13.55 4.34 -0.56
N LYS A 132 14.21 5.11 -1.42
CA LYS A 132 15.45 5.79 -1.13
C LYS A 132 15.15 7.28 -0.96
N THR A 133 15.47 7.81 0.20
CA THR A 133 15.48 9.22 0.49
C THR A 133 16.79 9.82 -0.02
N SER A 134 16.70 10.86 -0.84
CA SER A 134 17.89 11.63 -1.20
C SER A 134 18.26 12.52 -0.02
N ASP A 135 19.50 12.39 0.49
CA ASP A 135 20.08 13.21 1.58
C ASP A 135 20.11 14.74 1.29
N THR A 136 19.58 15.20 0.16
CA THR A 136 19.57 16.60 -0.26
C THR A 136 18.53 17.43 0.49
N PHE A 137 18.54 17.40 1.81
CA PHE A 137 18.07 18.48 2.67
C PHE A 137 18.93 18.53 3.94
N LYS A 138 20.24 18.74 3.78
CA LYS A 138 21.00 19.50 4.78
C LYS A 138 20.71 20.97 4.53
N ALA A 139 19.78 21.52 5.31
CA ALA A 139 19.71 22.96 5.57
C ALA A 139 20.74 23.29 6.66
#